data_AF-A0A7C1ER10-F1
#
_entry.id   AF-A0A7C1ER10-F1
#
_cell.length_a   1.000
_cell.length_b   1.000
_cell.length_c   1.000
_cell.angle_alpha   90.00
_cell.angle_beta   90.00
_cell.angle_gamma   90.00
#
_symmetry.space_group_name_H-M   'P 1'
#
loop_
_entity.id
_entity.type
_entity.pdbx_description
1 polymer ?
#
loop_
_entity_poly.entity_id
_entity_poly.type
_entity_poly.pdbx_seq_one_letter_code
_entity_poly.pdbx_strand_id
1 'polypeptide(L)'
;PRGRARQMNAGATAATGDYLCFVHADTWVPDDLVTVIRATLADSRTACGGFISLMTGPGITRWGTSLHNFLKTYYAPLLFKPHLFVQGLRLLFGDQAMFCRREQFDLVGGFDPELPIMEEADLVLKLVRFGRIRQVNRIVQSSDRRVAKWGPLKANLIYLWVGFLWGFGASATYLKKFYADIR
;
A
#
# COMPACT_ATOMS: atom_id res chain seq x y z
N PRO A 1 -15.14 7.43 11.40
CA PRO A 1 -13.99 7.95 12.20
C PRO A 1 -13.05 8.79 11.30
N ARG A 2 -12.34 9.77 11.86
CA ARG A 2 -11.34 10.56 11.10
C ARG A 2 -10.02 9.80 11.03
N GLY A 3 -9.41 9.72 9.84
CA GLY A 3 -8.12 9.04 9.60
C GLY A 3 -8.28 7.74 8.82
N ARG A 4 -7.37 7.50 7.86
CA ARG A 4 -7.44 6.36 6.93
C ARG A 4 -7.38 5.02 7.65
N ALA A 5 -6.38 4.79 8.50
CA ALA A 5 -6.26 3.57 9.30
C ALA A 5 -7.54 3.25 10.10
N ARG A 6 -8.12 4.25 10.78
CA ARG A 6 -9.38 4.08 11.54
C ARG A 6 -10.58 3.74 10.65
N GLN A 7 -10.65 4.31 9.46
CA GLN A 7 -11.71 3.99 8.48
C GLN A 7 -11.55 2.58 7.92
N MET A 8 -10.32 2.19 7.57
CA MET A 8 -10.02 0.85 7.06
C MET A 8 -10.28 -0.23 8.11
N ASN A 9 -9.88 -0.01 9.37
CA ASN A 9 -10.21 -0.93 10.47
C ASN A 9 -11.72 -1.05 10.68
N ALA A 10 -12.47 0.07 10.67
CA ALA A 10 -13.92 0.02 10.80
C ALA A 10 -14.58 -0.78 9.64
N GLY A 11 -14.06 -0.63 8.42
CA GLY A 11 -14.48 -1.43 7.27
C GLY A 11 -14.17 -2.92 7.44
N ALA A 12 -12.97 -3.25 7.93
CA ALA A 12 -12.58 -4.64 8.23
C ALA A 12 -13.51 -5.29 9.26
N THR A 13 -13.87 -4.56 10.32
CA THR A 13 -14.82 -5.03 11.34
C THR A 13 -16.22 -5.28 10.76
N ALA A 14 -16.68 -4.43 9.84
CA ALA A 14 -18.01 -4.57 9.24
C ALA A 14 -18.08 -5.62 8.13
N ALA A 15 -16.96 -5.90 7.46
CA ALA A 15 -16.90 -6.90 6.40
C ALA A 15 -17.15 -8.31 6.96
N THR A 16 -17.70 -9.22 6.15
CA THR A 16 -18.01 -10.61 6.56
C THR A 16 -17.19 -11.67 5.82
N GLY A 17 -16.47 -11.31 4.75
CA GLY A 17 -15.69 -12.27 3.96
C GLY A 17 -14.36 -12.66 4.60
N ASP A 18 -13.81 -13.83 4.21
CA ASP A 18 -12.54 -14.36 4.71
C ASP A 18 -11.31 -13.60 4.23
N TYR A 19 -11.44 -12.89 3.11
CA TYR A 19 -10.40 -12.02 2.56
C TYR A 19 -10.83 -10.57 2.67
N LEU A 20 -9.88 -9.73 3.08
CA LEU A 20 -10.03 -8.28 3.15
C LEU A 20 -9.28 -7.67 1.99
N CYS A 21 -9.93 -6.75 1.26
CA CYS A 21 -9.31 -5.93 0.24
C CYS A 21 -9.62 -4.46 0.52
N PHE A 22 -8.59 -3.64 0.61
CA PHE A 22 -8.69 -2.23 0.94
C PHE A 22 -8.50 -1.43 -0.35
N VAL A 23 -9.59 -0.80 -0.80
CA VAL A 23 -9.63 0.02 -2.02
C VAL A 23 -9.90 1.46 -1.63
N HIS A 24 -9.13 2.41 -2.19
CA HIS A 24 -9.39 3.83 -1.98
C HIS A 24 -10.49 4.34 -2.91
N ALA A 25 -11.19 5.39 -2.47
CA ALA A 25 -12.33 5.97 -3.19
C ALA A 25 -11.98 6.55 -4.58
N ASP A 26 -10.69 6.75 -4.86
CA ASP A 26 -10.16 7.21 -6.14
C ASP A 26 -9.43 6.10 -6.92
N THR A 27 -9.74 4.84 -6.63
CA THR A 27 -9.17 3.65 -7.26
C THR A 27 -10.24 2.82 -7.96
N TRP A 28 -10.06 2.56 -9.26
CA TRP A 28 -10.84 1.64 -10.06
C TRP A 28 -10.15 0.28 -10.13
N VAL A 29 -10.92 -0.75 -9.84
CA VAL A 29 -10.48 -2.15 -9.79
C VAL A 29 -10.92 -2.91 -11.03
N PRO A 30 -10.21 -3.98 -11.44
CA PRO A 30 -10.62 -4.77 -12.58
C PRO A 30 -11.76 -5.74 -12.20
N ASP A 31 -12.55 -6.16 -13.18
CA ASP A 31 -13.72 -7.04 -12.95
C ASP A 31 -13.33 -8.43 -12.38
N ASP A 32 -12.09 -8.86 -12.61
CA ASP A 32 -11.52 -10.11 -12.11
C ASP A 32 -10.84 -9.98 -10.73
N LEU A 33 -11.03 -8.85 -10.02
CA LEU A 33 -10.41 -8.56 -8.72
C LEU A 33 -10.49 -9.74 -7.75
N VAL A 34 -11.69 -10.26 -7.52
CA VAL A 34 -11.94 -11.35 -6.57
C VAL A 34 -11.20 -12.62 -6.99
N THR A 35 -11.26 -12.97 -8.27
CA THR A 35 -10.57 -14.15 -8.82
C THR A 35 -9.06 -14.06 -8.59
N VAL A 36 -8.46 -12.90 -8.86
CA VAL A 36 -7.03 -12.66 -8.66
C VAL A 36 -6.65 -12.77 -7.19
N ILE A 37 -7.45 -12.19 -6.28
CA ILE A 37 -7.22 -12.28 -4.83
C ILE A 37 -7.27 -13.73 -4.36
N ARG A 38 -8.33 -14.48 -4.73
CA ARG A 38 -8.48 -15.89 -4.33
C ARG A 38 -7.35 -16.75 -4.85
N ALA A 39 -6.97 -16.59 -6.12
CA ALA A 39 -5.85 -17.33 -6.72
C ALA A 39 -4.52 -17.00 -6.03
N THR A 40 -4.29 -15.73 -5.69
CA THR A 40 -3.05 -15.29 -5.03
C THR A 40 -2.95 -15.84 -3.59
N LEU A 41 -4.05 -15.80 -2.84
CA LEU A 41 -4.11 -16.28 -1.46
C LEU A 41 -4.39 -17.78 -1.34
N ALA A 42 -4.60 -18.50 -2.44
CA ALA A 42 -4.60 -19.97 -2.43
C ALA A 42 -3.22 -20.54 -2.08
N ASP A 43 -2.13 -19.81 -2.38
CA ASP A 43 -0.78 -20.14 -1.90
C ASP A 43 -0.65 -19.72 -0.44
N SER A 44 -0.58 -20.70 0.46
CA SER A 44 -0.42 -20.48 1.91
C SER A 44 0.87 -19.75 2.27
N ARG A 45 1.87 -19.72 1.38
CA ARG A 45 3.12 -18.96 1.57
C ARG A 45 2.98 -17.48 1.25
N THR A 46 1.84 -17.02 0.74
CA THR A 46 1.55 -15.60 0.48
C THR A 46 0.66 -15.07 1.59
N ALA A 47 1.13 -14.10 2.37
CA ALA A 47 0.36 -13.50 3.47
C ALA A 47 -0.52 -12.33 3.00
N CYS A 48 -0.01 -11.54 2.07
CA CYS A 48 -0.63 -10.31 1.59
C CYS A 48 -0.29 -10.07 0.13
N GLY A 49 -1.16 -9.38 -0.59
CA GLY A 49 -0.89 -8.92 -1.93
C GLY A 49 -1.36 -7.50 -2.19
N GLY A 50 -0.90 -6.95 -3.31
CA GLY A 50 -1.36 -5.66 -3.84
C GLY A 50 -1.21 -5.67 -5.36
N PHE A 51 -1.97 -4.81 -6.02
CA PHE A 51 -1.99 -4.65 -7.47
C PHE A 51 -0.94 -3.64 -7.93
N ILE A 52 -0.71 -3.59 -9.24
CA ILE A 52 0.08 -2.53 -9.87
C ILE A 52 -0.84 -1.32 -10.04
N SER A 53 -0.52 -0.21 -9.39
CA SER A 53 -1.27 1.04 -9.52
C SER A 53 -0.77 1.84 -10.71
N LEU A 54 -1.65 2.05 -11.69
CA LEU A 54 -1.44 3.05 -12.75
C LEU A 54 -2.12 4.36 -12.37
N MET A 55 -1.33 5.43 -12.27
CA MET A 55 -1.83 6.76 -12.01
C MET A 55 -2.36 7.39 -13.30
N THR A 56 -3.66 7.60 -13.35
CA THR A 56 -4.40 8.09 -14.52
C THR A 56 -5.20 9.34 -14.20
N GLY A 57 -5.25 10.25 -15.16
CA GLY A 57 -6.07 11.46 -15.15
C GLY A 57 -6.79 11.62 -16.50
N PRO A 58 -7.59 12.68 -16.69
CA PRO A 58 -8.30 12.91 -17.94
C PRO A 58 -7.35 12.90 -19.15
N GLY A 59 -7.42 11.84 -19.97
CA GLY A 59 -6.62 11.68 -21.18
C GLY A 59 -5.12 11.45 -20.99
N ILE A 60 -4.63 11.23 -19.75
CA ILE A 60 -3.19 11.08 -19.48
C ILE A 60 -2.90 9.96 -18.47
N THR A 61 -1.91 9.14 -18.80
CA THR A 61 -1.32 8.17 -17.87
C THR A 61 0.06 8.66 -17.43
N ARG A 62 0.27 8.75 -16.11
CA ARG A 62 1.56 9.13 -15.53
C ARG A 62 2.49 7.92 -15.46
N TRP A 63 2.96 7.45 -16.61
CA TRP A 63 3.80 6.25 -16.71
C TRP A 63 5.04 6.28 -15.82
N GLY A 64 5.79 7.39 -15.82
CA GLY A 64 7.00 7.50 -15.00
C GLY A 64 6.73 7.42 -13.50
N THR A 65 5.63 8.05 -13.05
CA THR A 65 5.25 7.99 -11.61
C THR A 65 4.71 6.61 -11.25
N SER A 66 3.95 5.98 -12.15
CA SER A 66 3.44 4.61 -11.96
C SER A 66 4.57 3.59 -11.91
N LEU A 67 5.55 3.70 -12.80
CA LEU A 67 6.76 2.88 -12.80
C LEU A 67 7.56 3.07 -11.51
N HIS A 68 7.77 4.32 -11.10
CA HIS A 68 8.45 4.57 -9.83
C HIS A 68 7.68 4.01 -8.63
N ASN A 69 6.34 4.09 -8.65
CA ASN A 69 5.46 3.49 -7.64
C ASN A 69 5.59 1.95 -7.58
N PHE A 70 5.75 1.31 -8.74
CA PHE A 70 6.06 -0.12 -8.84
C PHE A 70 7.45 -0.44 -8.30
N LEU A 71 8.49 0.27 -8.78
CA LEU A 71 9.88 -0.02 -8.40
C LEU A 71 10.13 0.15 -6.90
N LYS A 72 9.53 1.17 -6.29
CA LYS A 72 9.72 1.45 -4.85
C LYS A 72 9.15 0.37 -3.94
N THR A 73 8.16 -0.40 -4.41
CA THR A 73 7.68 -1.59 -3.71
C THR A 73 8.79 -2.64 -3.48
N TYR A 74 9.81 -2.64 -4.33
CA TYR A 74 10.93 -3.58 -4.26
C TYR A 74 12.20 -2.94 -3.68
N TYR A 75 12.65 -1.79 -4.20
CA TYR A 75 13.95 -1.25 -3.80
C TYR A 75 13.94 -0.70 -2.37
N ALA A 76 12.83 -0.16 -1.86
CA ALA A 76 12.79 0.40 -0.52
C ALA A 76 13.05 -0.67 0.57
N PRO A 77 12.34 -1.81 0.60
CA PRO A 77 12.66 -2.88 1.53
C PRO A 77 14.03 -3.53 1.25
N LEU A 78 14.48 -3.59 0.00
CA LEU A 78 15.83 -4.07 -0.31
C LEU A 78 16.92 -3.21 0.34
N LEU A 79 16.80 -1.88 0.27
CA LEU A 79 17.78 -0.95 0.82
C LEU A 79 17.73 -0.85 2.34
N PHE A 80 16.52 -0.77 2.92
CA PHE A 80 16.36 -0.43 4.34
C PHE A 80 16.12 -1.65 5.25
N LYS A 81 15.65 -2.77 4.71
CA LYS A 81 15.34 -3.99 5.46
C LYS A 81 15.70 -5.26 4.66
N PRO A 82 16.95 -5.42 4.20
CA PRO A 82 17.35 -6.50 3.27
C PRO A 82 17.03 -7.90 3.80
N HIS A 83 17.18 -8.14 5.10
CA HIS A 83 16.83 -9.42 5.73
C HIS A 83 15.35 -9.79 5.52
N LEU A 84 14.44 -8.83 5.71
CA LEU A 84 13.01 -9.04 5.48
C LEU A 84 12.69 -9.10 3.98
N PHE A 85 13.43 -8.39 3.13
CA PHE A 85 13.27 -8.46 1.68
C PHE A 85 13.49 -9.88 1.15
N VAL A 86 14.53 -10.57 1.65
CA VAL A 86 14.83 -11.98 1.32
C VAL A 86 13.73 -12.91 1.83
N GLN A 87 13.14 -12.61 2.99
CA GLN A 87 11.98 -13.33 3.53
C GLN A 87 10.67 -13.07 2.74
N GLY A 88 10.67 -12.11 1.81
CA GLY A 88 9.54 -11.82 0.93
C GLY A 88 8.80 -10.51 1.24
N LEU A 89 9.39 -9.61 2.03
CA LEU A 89 8.81 -8.27 2.24
C LEU A 89 8.80 -7.48 0.94
N ARG A 90 7.64 -6.90 0.63
CA ARG A 90 7.44 -5.90 -0.41
C ARG A 90 6.64 -4.76 0.21
N LEU A 91 7.01 -3.54 -0.11
CA LEU A 91 6.39 -2.35 0.49
C LEU A 91 5.18 -1.95 -0.34
N LEU A 92 3.99 -2.17 0.19
CA LEU A 92 2.74 -1.79 -0.48
C LEU A 92 2.31 -0.39 -0.06
N PHE A 93 1.63 0.30 -0.96
CA PHE A 93 1.09 1.64 -0.76
C PHE A 93 -0.42 1.65 -0.97
N GLY A 94 -1.12 2.61 -0.38
CA GLY A 94 -2.59 2.63 -0.38
C GLY A 94 -3.25 2.61 -1.77
N ASP A 95 -2.59 3.13 -2.80
CA ASP A 95 -3.12 3.13 -4.18
C ASP A 95 -3.00 1.76 -4.89
N GLN A 96 -2.37 0.77 -4.25
CA GLN A 96 -2.13 -0.56 -4.79
C GLN A 96 -3.20 -1.59 -4.38
N ALA A 97 -4.35 -1.17 -3.86
CA ALA A 97 -5.47 -2.03 -3.51
C ALA A 97 -5.04 -3.29 -2.71
N MET A 98 -4.47 -3.09 -1.53
CA MET A 98 -3.87 -4.20 -0.76
C MET A 98 -4.93 -5.20 -0.27
N PHE A 99 -4.57 -6.47 -0.19
CA PHE A 99 -5.47 -7.52 0.26
C PHE A 99 -4.75 -8.60 1.09
N CYS A 100 -5.45 -9.21 2.03
CA CYS A 100 -4.92 -10.23 2.93
C CYS A 100 -6.05 -11.13 3.48
N ARG A 101 -5.68 -12.18 4.22
CA ARG A 101 -6.65 -12.99 4.98
C ARG A 101 -7.10 -12.23 6.21
N ARG A 102 -8.40 -12.25 6.49
CA ARG A 102 -9.01 -11.64 7.68
C ARG A 102 -8.33 -12.14 8.95
N GLU A 103 -8.19 -13.46 9.09
CA GLU A 103 -7.58 -14.07 10.28
C GLU A 103 -6.19 -13.48 10.57
N GLN A 104 -5.34 -13.35 9.55
CA GLN A 104 -4.00 -12.78 9.69
C GLN A 104 -4.04 -11.28 9.99
N PHE A 105 -4.99 -10.55 9.42
CA PHE A 105 -5.22 -9.13 9.72
C PHE A 105 -5.61 -8.91 11.19
N ASP A 106 -6.52 -9.73 11.70
CA ASP A 106 -7.00 -9.65 13.08
C ASP A 106 -5.88 -10.04 14.07
N LEU A 107 -5.11 -11.09 13.77
CA LEU A 107 -3.97 -11.53 14.58
C LEU A 107 -2.87 -10.47 14.72
N VAL A 108 -2.70 -9.58 13.73
CA VAL A 108 -1.73 -8.48 13.81
C VAL A 108 -2.30 -7.18 14.39
N GLY A 109 -3.59 -7.17 14.76
CA GLY A 109 -4.27 -6.00 15.29
C GLY A 109 -4.63 -4.95 14.23
N GLY A 110 -4.66 -5.33 12.95
CA GLY A 110 -5.00 -4.44 11.83
C GLY A 110 -4.07 -3.25 11.64
N PHE A 111 -4.61 -2.16 11.08
CA PHE A 111 -3.86 -0.91 10.87
C PHE A 111 -3.67 -0.17 12.19
N ASP A 112 -2.48 0.40 12.41
CA ASP A 112 -2.26 1.28 13.56
C ASP A 112 -3.04 2.60 13.39
N PRO A 113 -4.02 2.90 14.26
CA PRO A 113 -4.85 4.10 14.15
C PRO A 113 -4.11 5.41 14.44
N GLU A 114 -2.91 5.34 15.03
CA GLU A 114 -2.06 6.49 15.34
C GLU A 114 -1.10 6.85 14.20
N LEU A 115 -0.92 5.96 13.22
CA LEU A 115 -0.13 6.24 12.02
C LEU A 115 -0.93 7.13 11.04
N PRO A 116 -0.46 8.36 10.74
CA PRO A 116 -1.14 9.27 9.83
C PRO A 116 -0.91 8.90 8.35
N ILE A 117 0.23 8.29 8.07
CA ILE A 117 0.68 7.81 6.75
C ILE A 117 1.50 6.54 6.93
N MET A 118 1.70 5.79 5.84
CA MET A 118 2.47 4.54 5.83
C MET A 118 1.80 3.43 6.65
N GLU A 119 0.48 3.49 6.81
CA GLU A 119 -0.29 2.48 7.53
C GLU A 119 -0.27 1.12 6.80
N GLU A 120 -0.27 1.11 5.45
CA GLU A 120 -0.11 -0.12 4.67
C GLU A 120 1.29 -0.72 4.81
N ALA A 121 2.31 0.14 4.88
CA ALA A 121 3.70 -0.26 5.09
C ALA A 121 3.91 -0.92 6.46
N ASP A 122 3.30 -0.38 7.51
CA ASP A 122 3.28 -0.99 8.84
C ASP A 122 2.57 -2.35 8.81
N LEU A 123 1.41 -2.44 8.15
CA LEU A 123 0.67 -3.69 8.06
C LEU A 123 1.45 -4.78 7.33
N VAL A 124 2.14 -4.48 6.21
CA VAL A 124 2.95 -5.51 5.52
C VAL A 124 4.17 -5.96 6.34
N LEU A 125 4.75 -5.09 7.18
CA LEU A 125 5.80 -5.49 8.13
C LEU A 125 5.26 -6.48 9.16
N LYS A 126 4.02 -6.28 9.62
CA LYS A 126 3.38 -7.22 10.55
C LYS A 126 2.96 -8.52 9.86
N LEU A 127 2.54 -8.47 8.61
CA LEU A 127 2.03 -9.65 7.88
C LEU A 127 3.15 -10.54 7.30
N VAL A 128 4.36 -10.00 7.06
CA VAL A 128 5.45 -10.79 6.46
C VAL A 128 5.85 -12.02 7.28
N ARG A 129 5.57 -12.02 8.60
CA ARG A 129 5.80 -13.18 9.47
C ARG A 129 4.95 -14.40 9.12
N PHE A 130 3.84 -14.21 8.40
CA PHE A 130 2.96 -15.28 7.94
C PHE A 130 3.26 -15.74 6.51
N GLY A 131 4.18 -15.07 5.81
CA GLY A 131 4.50 -15.39 4.42
C GLY A 131 4.90 -14.17 3.59
N ARG A 132 5.11 -14.40 2.30
CA ARG A 132 5.58 -13.38 1.35
C ARG A 132 4.49 -12.37 1.05
N ILE A 133 4.93 -11.14 0.76
CA ILE A 133 4.08 -10.07 0.23
C ILE A 133 4.23 -10.06 -1.30
N ARG A 134 3.13 -10.14 -2.04
CA ARG A 134 3.16 -10.20 -3.52
C ARG A 134 2.54 -8.97 -4.17
N GLN A 135 3.28 -8.33 -5.06
CA GLN A 135 2.64 -7.46 -6.04
C GLN A 135 2.17 -8.32 -7.21
N VAL A 136 0.85 -8.39 -7.43
CA VAL A 136 0.26 -9.20 -8.50
C VAL A 136 0.43 -8.48 -9.84
N ASN A 137 0.67 -9.24 -10.91
CA ASN A 137 0.77 -8.70 -12.27
C ASN A 137 -0.63 -8.40 -12.84
N ARG A 138 -1.39 -7.55 -12.13
CA ARG A 138 -2.72 -7.08 -12.52
C ARG A 138 -2.84 -5.62 -12.09
N ILE A 139 -3.49 -4.83 -12.94
CA ILE A 139 -3.52 -3.37 -12.82
C ILE A 139 -4.79 -2.90 -12.10
N VAL A 140 -4.61 -1.92 -11.22
CA VAL A 140 -5.67 -1.02 -10.75
C VAL A 140 -5.35 0.40 -11.24
N GLN A 141 -6.37 1.21 -11.45
CA GLN A 141 -6.21 2.59 -11.88
C GLN A 141 -6.51 3.51 -10.71
N SER A 142 -5.59 4.42 -10.41
CA SER A 142 -5.74 5.39 -9.33
C SER A 142 -5.66 6.82 -9.87
N SER A 143 -6.37 7.76 -9.25
CA SER A 143 -6.36 9.15 -9.69
C SER A 143 -4.97 9.81 -9.61
N ASP A 144 -4.56 10.50 -10.67
CA ASP A 144 -3.32 11.28 -10.73
C ASP A 144 -3.43 12.68 -10.10
N ARG A 145 -4.58 13.05 -9.50
CA ARG A 145 -4.89 14.42 -9.06
C ARG A 145 -3.78 15.11 -8.27
N ARG A 146 -3.11 14.39 -7.36
CA ARG A 146 -2.01 14.96 -6.56
C ARG A 146 -0.75 15.20 -7.39
N VAL A 147 -0.43 14.28 -8.30
CA VAL A 147 0.69 14.41 -9.24
C VAL A 147 0.42 15.54 -10.23
N ALA A 148 -0.82 15.69 -10.70
CA ALA A 148 -1.24 16.81 -11.52
C ALA A 148 -1.09 18.16 -10.79
N LYS A 149 -1.48 18.23 -9.49
CA LYS A 149 -1.36 19.44 -8.67
C LYS A 149 0.10 19.84 -8.36
N TRP A 150 0.96 18.87 -8.00
CA TRP A 150 2.33 19.17 -7.57
C TRP A 150 3.34 19.20 -8.71
N GLY A 151 3.00 18.62 -9.85
CA GLY A 151 3.94 18.28 -10.91
C GLY A 151 4.69 16.98 -10.62
N PRO A 152 5.14 16.27 -11.67
CA PRO A 152 5.72 14.93 -11.54
C PRO A 152 7.00 14.93 -10.71
N LEU A 153 7.90 15.89 -10.89
CA LEU A 153 9.17 15.93 -10.16
C LEU A 153 8.95 16.06 -8.64
N LYS A 154 8.17 17.06 -8.22
CA LYS A 154 7.87 17.31 -6.81
C LYS A 154 7.15 16.12 -6.17
N ALA A 155 6.18 15.52 -6.86
CA ALA A 155 5.47 14.35 -6.36
C ALA A 155 6.41 13.14 -6.14
N ASN A 156 7.26 12.84 -7.11
CA ASN A 156 8.19 11.71 -7.00
C ASN A 156 9.24 11.94 -5.90
N LEU A 157 9.74 13.17 -5.73
CA LEU A 157 10.63 13.52 -4.62
C LEU A 157 9.96 13.36 -3.24
N ILE A 158 8.70 13.79 -3.10
CA ILE A 158 7.93 13.58 -1.87
C ILE A 158 7.75 12.08 -1.59
N TYR A 159 7.42 11.29 -2.60
CA TYR A 159 7.26 9.83 -2.43
C TYR A 159 8.58 9.14 -2.06
N LEU A 160 9.70 9.55 -2.67
CA LEU A 160 11.03 9.07 -2.29
C LEU A 160 11.35 9.42 -0.84
N TRP A 161 11.10 10.67 -0.46
CA TRP A 161 11.40 11.15 0.89
C TRP A 161 10.57 10.42 1.95
N VAL A 162 9.28 10.19 1.71
CA VAL A 162 8.44 9.38 2.61
C VAL A 162 8.98 7.94 2.73
N GLY A 163 9.40 7.34 1.62
CA GLY A 163 10.04 6.01 1.63
C GLY A 163 11.35 5.98 2.43
N PHE A 164 12.18 7.02 2.28
CA PHE A 164 13.43 7.20 3.02
C PHE A 164 13.17 7.35 4.54
N LEU A 165 12.25 8.23 4.92
CA LEU A 165 11.86 8.44 6.31
C LEU A 165 11.33 7.17 6.96
N TRP A 166 10.50 6.40 6.23
CA TRP A 166 10.05 5.08 6.69
C TRP A 166 11.24 4.11 6.87
N GLY A 167 12.17 4.10 5.92
CA GLY A 167 13.36 3.24 5.96
C GLY A 167 14.22 3.44 7.20
N PHE A 168 14.41 4.69 7.62
CA PHE A 168 15.15 5.07 8.83
C PHE A 168 14.31 5.06 10.11
N GLY A 169 13.04 4.65 10.05
CA GLY A 169 12.19 4.58 11.23
C GLY A 169 11.82 5.94 11.81
N ALA A 170 11.67 6.98 10.98
CA ALA A 170 11.22 8.28 11.41
C ALA A 170 9.88 8.18 12.16
N SER A 171 9.71 8.98 13.22
CA SER A 171 8.52 8.91 14.06
C SER A 171 7.25 9.26 13.29
N ALA A 172 6.14 8.62 13.65
CA ALA A 172 4.81 8.90 13.11
C ALA A 172 4.45 10.40 13.23
N THR A 173 4.89 11.04 14.31
CA THR A 173 4.71 12.48 14.56
C THR A 173 5.42 13.36 13.53
N TYR A 174 6.67 13.02 13.17
CA TYR A 174 7.40 13.74 12.14
C TYR A 174 6.75 13.56 10.76
N LEU A 175 6.40 12.32 10.42
CA LEU A 175 5.68 12.00 9.19
C LEU A 175 4.34 12.73 9.10
N LYS A 176 3.61 12.87 10.22
CA LYS A 176 2.37 13.65 10.32
C LYS A 176 2.58 15.10 9.92
N LYS A 177 3.58 15.75 10.52
CA LYS A 177 3.87 17.17 10.31
C LYS A 177 4.27 17.41 8.86
N PHE A 178 5.24 16.65 8.37
CA PHE A 178 5.71 16.73 6.98
C PHE A 178 4.56 16.53 5.98
N TYR A 179 3.68 15.54 6.20
CA TYR A 179 2.59 15.28 5.27
C TYR A 179 1.42 16.28 5.39
N ALA A 180 1.17 16.84 6.58
CA ALA A 180 0.18 17.88 6.78
C ALA A 180 0.56 19.17 6.03
N ASP A 181 1.85 19.52 6.02
CA ASP A 181 2.37 20.68 5.27
C ASP A 181 2.26 20.51 3.75
N ILE A 182 2.14 19.26 3.28
CA ILE A 182 2.08 18.91 1.86
C ILE A 182 0.64 18.81 1.33
N ARG A 183 -0.34 18.49 2.19
CA ARG A 183 -1.69 18.06 1.80
C ARG A 183 -2.62 19.23 1.49
#